data_AF-A0A6P6C592-F1
#
_entry.id   AF-A0A6P6C592-F1
#
_cell.length_a   1.000
_cell.length_b   1.000
_cell.length_c   1.000
_cell.angle_alpha   90.00
_cell.angle_beta   90.00
_cell.angle_gamma   90.00
#
_symmetry.space_group_name_H-M   'P 1'
#
loop_
_entity.id
_entity.type
_entity.pdbx_description
1 polymer ?
#
loop_
_entity_poly.entity_id
_entity_poly.type
_entity_poly.pdbx_seq_one_letter_code
_entity_poly.pdbx_strand_id
1 'polypeptide(L)'
;NQTSEAIRKSREDLDVYKEHYDNLLAEDKVLDRSFKKEFSEIPSHQVDMLYKLFKRRPRIHKQKMQSDTTSIVPFGERPGSGKLNKEAYAQLMKAMDDLDNINNMPEGLDPLVWEHFCMTRRVKVENEQKVKQKAAGLMEMVAFLRRRVEEDEQVQQDIEKAFHELVL
;
A
#
# COMPACT_ATOMS: atom_id res chain seq x y z
N ASN A 1 -13.83 -25.95 18.88
CA ASN A 1 -14.80 -25.52 17.85
C ASN A 1 -14.00 -24.98 16.67
N GLN A 2 -14.14 -25.54 15.47
CA GLN A 2 -13.25 -25.30 14.32
C GLN A 2 -13.31 -23.85 13.82
N THR A 3 -14.48 -23.20 13.89
CA THR A 3 -14.69 -21.80 13.50
C THR A 3 -13.94 -20.83 14.41
N SER A 4 -14.04 -21.04 15.72
CA SER A 4 -13.34 -20.23 16.73
C SER A 4 -11.82 -20.29 16.57
N GLU A 5 -11.26 -21.46 16.25
CA GLU A 5 -9.84 -21.62 15.96
C GLU A 5 -9.43 -20.87 14.67
N ALA A 6 -10.25 -20.94 13.62
CA ALA A 6 -10.01 -20.22 12.37
C ALA A 6 -10.07 -18.69 12.55
N ILE A 7 -11.00 -18.19 13.36
CA ILE A 7 -11.09 -16.77 13.74
C ILE A 7 -9.86 -16.34 14.52
N ARG A 8 -9.42 -17.15 15.50
CA ARG A 8 -8.18 -16.87 16.26
C ARG A 8 -6.97 -16.76 15.34
N LYS A 9 -6.78 -17.74 14.45
CA LYS A 9 -5.68 -17.71 13.48
C LYS A 9 -5.75 -16.48 12.56
N SER A 10 -6.95 -16.14 12.09
CA SER A 10 -7.16 -14.95 11.24
C SER A 10 -6.82 -13.64 11.98
N ARG A 11 -6.99 -13.58 13.30
CA ARG A 11 -6.54 -12.44 14.14
C ARG A 11 -5.02 -12.39 14.23
N GLU A 12 -4.37 -13.53 14.48
CA GLU A 12 -2.91 -13.62 14.52
C GLU A 12 -2.28 -13.21 13.17
N ASP A 13 -2.82 -13.71 12.06
CA ASP A 13 -2.38 -13.34 10.72
C ASP A 13 -2.59 -11.84 10.44
N LEU A 14 -3.71 -11.26 10.91
CA LEU A 14 -3.99 -9.83 10.80
C LEU A 14 -2.99 -8.98 11.60
N ASP A 15 -2.63 -9.41 12.81
CA ASP A 15 -1.67 -8.71 13.66
C ASP A 15 -0.28 -8.69 13.03
N VAL A 16 0.20 -9.83 12.52
CA VAL A 16 1.47 -9.91 11.78
C VAL A 16 1.44 -9.02 10.53
N TYR A 17 0.33 -9.06 9.78
CA TYR A 17 0.18 -8.23 8.59
C TYR A 17 0.21 -6.73 8.91
N LYS A 18 -0.41 -6.33 10.03
CA LYS A 18 -0.41 -4.97 10.55
C LYS A 18 0.97 -4.53 11.01
N GLU A 19 1.71 -5.37 11.73
CA GLU A 19 3.10 -5.08 12.12
C GLU A 19 3.95 -4.74 10.88
N HIS A 20 3.87 -5.55 9.85
CA HIS A 20 4.60 -5.26 8.62
C HIS A 20 4.13 -3.98 7.90
N TYR A 21 2.84 -3.63 8.00
CA TYR A 21 2.34 -2.35 7.48
C TYR A 21 2.94 -1.17 8.25
N ASP A 22 2.99 -1.27 9.58
CA ASP A 22 3.56 -0.26 10.46
C ASP A 22 5.07 -0.11 10.23
N ASN A 23 5.78 -1.21 9.94
CA ASN A 23 7.20 -1.18 9.56
C ASN A 23 7.41 -0.40 8.25
N LEU A 24 6.61 -0.63 7.21
CA LEU A 24 6.70 0.13 5.95
C LEU A 24 6.42 1.63 6.17
N LEU A 25 5.47 1.98 7.05
CA LEU A 25 5.21 3.37 7.44
C LEU A 25 6.39 3.99 8.19
N ALA A 26 7.08 3.21 9.03
CA ALA A 26 8.26 3.67 9.74
C ALA A 26 9.43 3.90 8.75
N GLU A 27 9.65 2.96 7.83
CA GLU A 27 10.64 3.09 6.74
C GLU A 27 10.39 4.33 5.89
N ASP A 28 9.14 4.62 5.51
CA ASP A 28 8.79 5.83 4.74
C ASP A 28 9.17 7.12 5.49
N LYS A 29 8.86 7.17 6.79
CA LYS A 29 9.24 8.29 7.66
C LYS A 29 10.75 8.41 7.80
N VAL A 30 11.47 7.29 7.85
CA VAL A 30 12.94 7.29 7.90
C VAL A 30 13.51 7.88 6.61
N LEU A 31 13.06 7.43 5.44
CA LEU A 31 13.48 7.96 4.13
C LEU A 31 13.26 9.49 4.05
N ASP A 32 12.11 9.97 4.51
CA ASP A 32 11.80 11.40 4.55
C ASP A 32 12.73 12.20 5.50
N ARG A 33 13.07 11.63 6.66
CA ARG A 33 13.91 12.28 7.68
C ARG A 33 15.40 12.22 7.36
N SER A 34 15.87 11.11 6.79
CA SER A 34 17.27 10.89 6.47
C SER A 34 17.68 11.56 5.16
N PHE A 35 16.73 11.97 4.31
CA PHE A 35 17.01 12.56 3.00
C PHE A 35 18.11 13.63 3.04
N LYS A 36 17.98 14.66 3.89
CA LYS A 36 18.98 15.75 3.92
C LYS A 36 20.35 15.28 4.38
N LYS A 37 20.40 14.24 5.21
CA LYS A 37 21.66 13.63 5.68
C LYS A 37 22.35 12.88 4.53
N GLU A 38 21.56 12.17 3.71
CA GLU A 38 22.04 11.43 2.53
C GLU A 38 22.78 12.33 1.53
N PHE A 39 22.35 13.57 1.38
CA PHE A 39 22.95 14.55 0.47
C PHE A 39 23.81 15.60 1.20
N SER A 40 24.33 15.30 2.39
CA SER A 40 25.09 16.29 3.18
C SER A 40 26.44 16.70 2.56
N GLU A 41 26.91 15.98 1.55
CA GLU A 41 28.17 16.24 0.84
C GLU A 41 28.07 17.41 -0.17
N ILE A 42 26.85 17.80 -0.57
CA ILE A 42 26.63 18.91 -1.50
C ILE A 42 26.21 20.20 -0.75
N PRO A 43 26.32 21.39 -1.37
CA PRO A 43 25.90 22.63 -0.74
C PRO A 43 24.44 22.60 -0.27
N SER A 44 24.16 23.11 0.93
CA SER A 44 22.83 23.06 1.56
C SER A 44 21.69 23.58 0.67
N HIS A 45 21.93 24.61 -0.14
CA HIS A 45 20.92 25.15 -1.06
C HIS A 45 20.53 24.13 -2.14
N GLN A 46 21.46 23.28 -2.59
CA GLN A 46 21.18 22.19 -3.52
C GLN A 46 20.43 21.06 -2.83
N VAL A 47 20.77 20.73 -1.57
CA VAL A 47 20.01 19.76 -0.77
C VAL A 47 18.56 20.18 -0.62
N ASP A 48 18.29 21.45 -0.30
CA ASP A 48 16.94 21.98 -0.16
C ASP A 48 16.17 21.97 -1.49
N MET A 49 16.85 22.24 -2.60
CA MET A 49 16.29 22.12 -3.94
C MET A 49 15.92 20.67 -4.27
N LEU A 50 16.82 19.71 -4.03
CA LEU A 50 16.55 18.29 -4.22
C LEU A 50 15.42 17.82 -3.30
N TYR A 51 15.34 18.29 -2.06
CA TYR A 51 14.25 17.93 -1.15
C TYR A 51 12.88 18.40 -1.67
N LYS A 52 12.80 19.58 -2.30
CA LYS A 52 11.57 20.03 -2.97
C LYS A 52 11.18 19.10 -4.12
N LEU A 53 12.14 18.63 -4.90
CA LEU A 53 11.91 17.65 -5.96
C LEU A 53 11.52 16.27 -5.41
N PHE A 54 12.10 15.85 -4.28
CA PHE A 54 11.80 14.59 -3.60
C PHE A 54 10.36 14.54 -3.06
N LYS A 55 9.82 15.67 -2.60
CA LYS A 55 8.42 15.78 -2.15
C LYS A 55 7.43 15.93 -3.32
N ARG A 56 7.91 16.10 -4.56
CA ARG A 56 7.05 16.23 -5.75
C ARG A 56 6.50 14.85 -6.15
N ARG A 57 5.19 14.77 -6.35
CA ARG A 57 4.52 13.52 -6.73
C ARG A 57 4.58 13.29 -8.24
N PRO A 58 4.76 12.04 -8.72
CA PRO A 58 4.55 11.67 -10.12
C PRO A 58 3.12 12.02 -10.55
N ARG A 59 2.98 12.80 -11.63
CA ARG A 59 1.67 13.14 -12.19
C ARG A 59 1.19 11.98 -13.06
N ILE A 60 0.50 11.01 -12.44
CA ILE A 60 -0.24 10.00 -13.21
C ILE A 60 -1.46 10.70 -13.80
N HIS A 61 -1.49 10.89 -15.12
CA HIS A 61 -2.70 11.33 -15.81
C HIS A 61 -3.75 10.23 -15.63
N LYS A 62 -4.79 10.51 -14.82
CA LYS A 62 -5.93 9.63 -14.67
C LYS A 62 -6.63 9.50 -16.02
N GLN A 63 -6.29 8.50 -16.82
CA GLN A 63 -7.20 8.08 -17.87
C GLN A 63 -8.46 7.58 -17.17
N LYS A 64 -9.62 8.15 -17.52
CA LYS A 64 -10.93 7.70 -17.05
C LYS A 64 -11.05 6.21 -17.41
N MET A 65 -10.79 5.33 -16.46
CA MET A 65 -11.21 3.94 -16.59
C MET A 65 -12.72 3.93 -16.45
N GLN A 66 -13.41 3.66 -17.57
CA GLN A 66 -14.80 3.27 -17.54
C GLN A 66 -14.90 2.04 -16.64
N SER A 67 -15.59 2.19 -15.51
CA SER A 67 -15.93 1.09 -14.62
C SER A 67 -17.00 0.25 -15.30
N ASP A 68 -16.60 -0.63 -16.22
CA ASP A 68 -17.52 -1.65 -16.70
C ASP A 68 -17.90 -2.55 -15.54
N THR A 69 -19.19 -2.47 -15.22
CA THR A 69 -19.85 -3.15 -14.12
C THR A 69 -19.98 -4.61 -14.50
N THR A 70 -18.91 -5.39 -14.30
CA THR A 70 -18.91 -6.81 -14.61
C THR A 70 -18.71 -7.62 -13.33
N SER A 71 -19.85 -8.16 -12.87
CA SER A 71 -20.01 -9.34 -12.01
C SER A 71 -19.30 -9.33 -10.64
N ILE A 72 -20.05 -8.92 -9.62
CA ILE A 72 -19.75 -9.22 -8.21
C ILE A 72 -20.08 -10.71 -8.00
N VAL A 73 -19.09 -11.58 -8.22
CA VAL A 73 -19.15 -12.96 -7.72
C VAL A 73 -18.53 -12.96 -6.32
N PRO A 74 -19.25 -13.31 -5.24
CA PRO A 74 -18.77 -13.15 -3.86
C PRO A 74 -17.60 -14.06 -3.47
N PHE A 75 -17.30 -15.10 -4.26
CA PHE A 75 -16.33 -16.16 -3.92
C PHE A 75 -15.30 -16.47 -5.02
N GLY A 76 -15.21 -15.67 -6.09
CA GLY A 76 -14.19 -15.85 -7.13
C GLY A 76 -13.00 -14.91 -6.92
N GLU A 77 -11.78 -15.40 -7.14
CA GLU A 77 -10.62 -14.52 -7.35
C GLU A 77 -11.00 -13.50 -8.45
N ARG A 78 -11.07 -12.20 -8.11
CA ARG A 78 -11.36 -11.16 -9.11
C ARG A 78 -10.29 -11.20 -10.20
N PRO A 79 -10.58 -11.69 -11.42
CA PRO A 79 -9.55 -11.84 -12.46
C PRO A 79 -9.03 -10.50 -13.00
N GLY A 80 -9.66 -9.38 -12.59
CA GLY A 80 -9.30 -8.02 -13.00
C GLY A 80 -8.42 -7.25 -12.01
N SER A 81 -8.45 -7.54 -10.70
CA SER A 81 -7.77 -6.69 -9.70
C SER A 81 -6.25 -6.67 -9.87
N GLY A 82 -5.66 -7.86 -10.12
CA GLY A 82 -4.21 -8.00 -10.33
C GLY A 82 -3.71 -7.37 -11.63
N LYS A 83 -4.48 -7.45 -12.72
CA LYS A 83 -4.12 -6.84 -14.02
C LYS A 83 -4.15 -5.31 -13.95
N LEU A 84 -5.20 -4.74 -13.33
CA LEU A 84 -5.34 -3.30 -13.13
C LEU A 84 -4.23 -2.74 -12.24
N ASN A 85 -3.80 -3.46 -11.21
CA ASN A 85 -2.69 -3.05 -10.36
C ASN A 85 -1.35 -3.07 -11.12
N LYS A 86 -1.13 -4.08 -11.98
CA LYS A 86 0.10 -4.17 -12.81
C LYS A 86 0.18 -3.05 -13.85
N GLU A 87 -0.93 -2.72 -14.51
CA GLU A 87 -0.98 -1.61 -15.47
C GLU A 87 -0.79 -0.26 -14.78
N ALA A 88 -1.42 -0.03 -13.63
CA ALA A 88 -1.23 1.19 -12.84
C ALA A 88 0.23 1.35 -12.37
N TYR A 89 0.87 0.25 -11.96
CA TYR A 89 2.29 0.26 -11.60
C TYR A 89 3.17 0.58 -12.81
N ALA A 90 2.91 0.00 -13.98
CA ALA A 90 3.64 0.31 -15.20
C ALA A 90 3.52 1.79 -15.59
N GLN A 91 2.33 2.38 -15.47
CA GLN A 91 2.11 3.81 -15.70
C GLN A 91 2.87 4.69 -14.70
N LEU A 92 2.93 4.28 -13.43
CA LEU A 92 3.73 4.97 -12.42
C LEU A 92 5.23 4.92 -12.76
N MET A 93 5.76 3.76 -13.15
CA MET A 93 7.18 3.63 -13.52
C MET A 93 7.53 4.49 -14.73
N LYS A 94 6.64 4.56 -15.73
CA LYS A 94 6.82 5.47 -16.86
C LYS A 94 6.84 6.95 -16.42
N ALA A 95 5.92 7.34 -15.54
CA ALA A 95 5.90 8.71 -15.00
C ALA A 95 7.15 9.02 -14.15
N MET A 96 7.76 8.01 -13.53
CA MET A 96 9.06 8.14 -12.88
C MET A 96 10.18 8.37 -13.89
N ASP A 97 10.23 7.63 -14.98
CA ASP A 97 11.24 7.86 -16.03
C ASP A 97 11.17 9.31 -16.58
N ASP A 98 9.96 9.84 -16.79
CA ASP A 98 9.76 11.23 -17.22
C ASP A 98 10.24 12.24 -16.17
N LEU A 99 10.07 11.95 -14.87
CA LEU A 99 10.54 12.80 -13.77
C LEU A 99 12.05 12.72 -13.54
N ASP A 100 12.64 11.55 -13.76
CA ASP A 100 14.06 11.23 -13.57
C ASP A 100 14.90 11.66 -14.78
N ASN A 101 14.26 12.05 -15.88
CA ASN A 101 14.92 12.52 -17.09
C ASN A 101 15.95 13.62 -16.79
N ILE A 102 17.14 13.50 -17.38
CA ILE A 102 18.27 14.42 -17.19
C ILE A 102 17.91 15.87 -17.52
N ASN A 103 16.94 16.11 -18.41
CA ASN A 103 16.46 17.46 -18.73
C ASN A 103 15.74 18.15 -17.56
N ASN A 104 15.33 17.39 -16.53
CA ASN A 104 14.78 17.93 -15.29
C ASN A 104 15.84 18.15 -14.19
N MET A 105 17.10 17.79 -14.45
CA MET A 105 18.19 17.99 -13.52
C MET A 105 18.41 19.51 -13.33
N PRO A 106 18.51 20.00 -12.08
CA PRO A 106 18.84 21.39 -11.84
C PRO A 106 20.19 21.80 -12.44
N GLU A 107 20.25 23.03 -12.94
CA GLU A 107 21.48 23.60 -13.49
C GLU A 107 22.58 23.65 -12.41
N GLY A 108 23.81 23.28 -12.81
CA GLY A 108 24.97 23.25 -11.92
C GLY A 108 25.00 22.11 -10.91
N LEU A 109 24.04 21.16 -10.96
CA LEU A 109 24.11 19.92 -10.20
C LEU A 109 25.02 18.91 -10.91
N ASP A 110 25.83 18.19 -10.15
CA ASP A 110 26.62 17.07 -10.67
C ASP A 110 25.69 15.94 -11.16
N PRO A 111 25.87 15.42 -12.41
CA PRO A 111 25.12 14.28 -12.92
C PRO A 111 25.13 13.04 -12.01
N LEU A 112 26.22 12.77 -11.29
CA LEU A 112 26.30 11.65 -10.36
C LEU A 112 25.40 11.86 -9.13
N VAL A 113 25.29 13.11 -8.65
CA VAL A 113 24.37 13.47 -7.57
C VAL A 113 22.93 13.35 -8.04
N TRP A 114 22.63 13.71 -9.30
CA TRP A 114 21.31 13.52 -9.90
C TRP A 114 20.93 12.05 -10.02
N GLU A 115 21.85 11.19 -10.48
CA GLU A 115 21.63 9.74 -10.53
C GLU A 115 21.31 9.17 -9.15
N HIS A 116 22.10 9.54 -8.13
CA HIS A 116 21.84 9.13 -6.75
C HIS A 116 20.48 9.62 -6.27
N PHE A 117 20.12 10.89 -6.52
CA PHE A 117 18.81 11.44 -6.19
C PHE A 117 17.65 10.67 -6.83
N CYS A 118 17.77 10.32 -8.11
CA CYS A 118 16.79 9.52 -8.83
C CYS A 118 16.60 8.14 -8.17
N MET A 119 17.69 7.47 -7.79
CA MET A 119 17.64 6.21 -7.05
C MET A 119 16.92 6.36 -5.70
N THR A 120 17.30 7.34 -4.89
CA THR A 120 16.65 7.61 -3.59
C THR A 120 15.16 7.89 -3.75
N ARG A 121 14.76 8.66 -4.77
CA ARG A 121 13.35 8.94 -5.07
C ARG A 121 12.59 7.69 -5.48
N ARG A 122 13.17 6.81 -6.30
CA ARG A 122 12.54 5.55 -6.71
C ARG A 122 12.30 4.61 -5.54
N VAL A 123 13.27 4.47 -4.64
CA VAL A 123 13.11 3.67 -3.39
C VAL A 123 11.92 4.19 -2.58
N LYS A 124 11.80 5.52 -2.43
CA LYS A 124 10.67 6.12 -1.74
C LYS A 124 9.33 5.80 -2.42
N VAL A 125 9.24 6.01 -3.73
CA VAL A 125 8.01 5.77 -4.49
C VAL A 125 7.59 4.30 -4.43
N GLU A 126 8.55 3.37 -4.51
CA GLU A 126 8.29 1.95 -4.33
C GLU A 126 7.74 1.65 -2.93
N ASN A 127 8.35 2.23 -1.88
CA ASN A 127 7.89 2.06 -0.51
C ASN A 127 6.47 2.63 -0.30
N GLU A 128 6.18 3.82 -0.83
CA GLU A 128 4.84 4.41 -0.84
C GLU A 128 3.80 3.49 -1.53
N GLN A 129 4.18 2.81 -2.63
CA GLN A 129 3.30 1.81 -3.26
C GLN A 129 3.08 0.58 -2.38
N LYS A 130 4.13 0.06 -1.73
CA LYS A 130 4.01 -1.07 -0.79
C LYS A 130 3.08 -0.71 0.38
N VAL A 131 3.23 0.48 0.97
CA VAL A 131 2.33 1.01 2.00
C VAL A 131 0.88 1.04 1.49
N LYS A 132 0.66 1.58 0.29
CA LYS A 132 -0.70 1.68 -0.29
C LYS A 132 -1.34 0.30 -0.54
N GLN A 133 -0.58 -0.63 -1.12
CA GLN A 133 -1.06 -1.99 -1.38
C GLN A 133 -1.36 -2.73 -0.08
N LYS A 134 -0.48 -2.58 0.92
CA LYS A 134 -0.64 -3.23 2.22
C LYS A 134 -1.80 -2.62 3.02
N ALA A 135 -2.02 -1.31 2.95
CA ALA A 135 -3.23 -0.70 3.50
C ALA A 135 -4.51 -1.26 2.89
N ALA A 136 -4.54 -1.48 1.56
CA ALA A 136 -5.68 -2.09 0.88
C ALA A 136 -5.92 -3.53 1.36
N GLY A 137 -4.87 -4.35 1.43
CA GLY A 137 -4.97 -5.72 1.94
C GLY A 137 -5.40 -5.77 3.41
N LEU A 138 -4.94 -4.83 4.25
CA LEU A 138 -5.36 -4.74 5.65
C LEU A 138 -6.87 -4.46 5.76
N MET A 139 -7.40 -3.56 4.93
CA MET A 139 -8.85 -3.31 4.89
C MET A 139 -9.64 -4.56 4.49
N GLU A 140 -9.15 -5.32 3.52
CA GLU A 140 -9.80 -6.57 3.08
C GLU A 140 -9.78 -7.64 4.19
N MET A 141 -8.64 -7.82 4.86
CA MET A 141 -8.51 -8.78 5.97
C MET A 141 -9.40 -8.40 7.16
N VAL A 142 -9.44 -7.12 7.53
CA VAL A 142 -10.34 -6.62 8.61
C VAL A 142 -11.80 -6.86 8.25
N ALA A 143 -12.20 -6.55 7.01
CA ALA A 143 -13.58 -6.76 6.56
C ALA A 143 -13.95 -8.25 6.56
N PHE A 144 -13.03 -9.11 6.14
CA PHE A 144 -13.22 -10.57 6.18
C PHE A 144 -13.37 -11.08 7.61
N LEU A 145 -12.45 -10.72 8.51
CA LEU A 145 -12.48 -11.16 9.91
C LEU A 145 -13.77 -10.71 10.59
N ARG A 146 -14.18 -9.45 10.39
CA ARG A 146 -15.42 -8.91 10.93
C ARG A 146 -16.63 -9.75 10.52
N ARG A 147 -16.76 -10.05 9.22
CA ARG A 147 -17.84 -10.89 8.70
C ARG A 147 -17.85 -12.27 9.37
N ARG A 148 -16.68 -12.90 9.51
CA ARG A 148 -16.57 -14.23 10.14
C ARG A 148 -16.97 -14.24 11.61
N VAL A 149 -16.66 -13.18 12.34
CA VAL A 149 -17.07 -13.03 13.74
C VAL A 149 -18.59 -12.87 13.82
N GLU A 150 -19.17 -12.00 13.00
CA GLU A 150 -20.63 -11.79 12.95
C GLU A 150 -21.38 -13.10 12.57
N GLU A 151 -20.85 -13.88 11.62
CA GLU A 151 -21.40 -15.19 11.24
C GLU A 151 -21.34 -16.22 12.40
N ASP A 152 -20.21 -16.29 13.12
CA ASP A 152 -20.04 -17.22 14.26
C ASP A 152 -20.96 -16.86 15.44
N GLU A 153 -21.10 -15.56 15.73
CA GLU A 153 -22.03 -15.06 16.75
C GLU A 153 -23.49 -15.38 16.40
N GLN A 154 -23.89 -15.24 15.13
CA GLN A 154 -25.24 -15.59 14.69
C GLN A 154 -25.51 -17.09 14.85
N VAL A 155 -24.59 -17.95 14.43
CA VAL A 155 -24.74 -19.40 14.58
C VAL A 155 -24.83 -19.79 16.05
N GLN A 156 -24.03 -19.16 16.93
CA GLN A 156 -24.08 -19.41 18.36
C GLN A 156 -25.44 -19.01 18.97
N GLN A 157 -26.01 -17.87 18.56
CA GLN A 157 -27.36 -17.45 18.98
C GLN A 157 -28.44 -18.43 18.48
N ASP A 158 -28.33 -18.91 17.25
CA ASP A 158 -29.29 -19.87 16.68
C ASP A 158 -29.24 -21.22 17.42
N ILE A 159 -28.03 -21.68 17.79
CA ILE A 159 -27.82 -22.88 18.61
C ILE A 159 -28.48 -22.69 19.98
N GLU A 160 -28.22 -21.58 20.66
CA GLU A 160 -28.81 -21.28 21.96
C GLU A 160 -30.34 -21.25 21.90
N LYS A 161 -30.91 -20.61 20.87
CA LYS A 161 -32.35 -20.56 20.65
C LYS A 161 -32.94 -21.97 20.46
N ALA A 162 -32.32 -22.80 19.62
CA ALA A 162 -32.77 -24.19 19.41
C ALA A 162 -32.72 -25.01 20.70
N PHE A 163 -31.70 -24.82 21.55
CA PHE A 163 -31.65 -25.47 22.87
C PHE A 163 -32.79 -25.02 23.79
N HIS A 164 -33.11 -23.72 23.81
CA HIS A 164 -34.24 -23.22 24.62
C HIS A 164 -35.58 -23.78 24.14
N GLU A 165 -35.79 -23.91 22.83
CA GLU A 165 -37.00 -24.49 22.24
C GLU A 165 -37.14 -26.00 22.55
N LEU A 166 -36.03 -26.74 22.73
CA LEU A 166 -36.03 -28.17 23.06
C LEU A 166 -36.27 -28.46 24.56
N VAL A 167 -36.07 -27.46 25.43
CA VAL A 167 -36.22 -27.59 26.89
C VAL A 167 -37.63 -27.15 27.35
N LEU A 168 -38.41 -26.52 26.47
CA LEU A 168 -39.83 -26.19 26.65
C LEU A 168 -40.75 -27.27 26.05
#